data_AF-A0A2E0UPD7-F1
#
_entry.id   AF-A0A2E0UPD7-F1
#
_cell.length_a   1.000
_cell.length_b   1.000
_cell.length_c   1.000
_cell.angle_alpha   90.00
_cell.angle_beta   90.00
_cell.angle_gamma   90.00
#
_symmetry.space_group_name_H-M   'P 1'
#
loop_
_entity.id
_entity.type
_entity.pdbx_description
1 polymer ?
#
loop_
_entity_poly.entity_id
_entity_poly.type
_entity_poly.pdbx_seq_one_letter_code
_entity_poly.pdbx_strand_id
1 'polypeptide(L)' 'MKSLLQNSEVYFWSSLLNLMDNSPFVQKTIRFVYPIIKNEELIRTGKVSTLIGFSGLIMGIMSYMFYYLAR' A
#
# COMPACT_ATOMS: atom_id res chain seq x y z
N MET A 1 -19.56 28.48 4.00
CA MET A 1 -19.29 27.10 4.50
C MET A 1 -18.17 26.40 3.74
N LYS A 2 -18.15 26.38 2.39
CA LYS A 2 -17.04 25.82 1.62
C LYS A 2 -15.66 26.39 1.98
N SER A 3 -15.56 27.70 2.21
CA SER A 3 -14.30 28.37 2.61
C SER A 3 -13.80 27.99 4.00
N LEU A 4 -14.69 27.70 4.95
CA LEU A 4 -14.33 27.27 6.30
C LEU A 4 -13.81 25.83 6.31
N LEU A 5 -14.44 24.96 5.52
CA LEU A 5 -13.98 23.58 5.29
C LEU A 5 -12.58 23.57 4.66
N GLN A 6 -12.38 24.35 3.60
CA GLN A 6 -11.08 24.47 2.93
C GLN A 6 -9.99 25.00 3.87
N ASN A 7 -10.30 26.02 4.67
CA ASN A 7 -9.35 26.54 5.65
C ASN A 7 -9.05 25.50 6.74
N SER A 8 -10.05 24.76 7.22
CA SER A 8 -9.83 23.71 8.22
C SER A 8 -8.98 22.54 7.69
N GLU A 9 -9.16 22.15 6.42
CA GLU A 9 -8.30 21.16 5.77
C GLU A 9 -6.86 21.67 5.65
N VAL A 10 -6.67 22.92 5.21
CA VAL A 10 -5.33 23.51 5.11
C VAL A 10 -4.65 23.57 6.47
N TYR A 11 -5.37 23.95 7.54
CA TYR A 11 -4.82 23.96 8.90
C TYR A 11 -4.53 22.55 9.42
N PHE A 12 -5.37 21.58 9.13
CA PHE A 12 -5.17 20.18 9.49
C PHE A 12 -3.91 19.62 8.80
N TRP A 13 -3.80 19.79 7.48
CA TRP A 13 -2.65 19.34 6.71
C TRP A 13 -1.37 20.08 7.11
N SER A 14 -1.44 21.39 7.38
CA SER A 14 -0.28 22.16 7.85
C SER A 14 0.20 21.73 9.24
N SER A 15 -0.73 21.41 10.14
CA SER A 15 -0.41 20.90 11.48
C SER A 15 0.17 19.48 11.42
N LEU A 16 -0.38 18.64 10.54
CA LEU A 16 0.09 17.28 10.29
C LEU A 16 1.49 17.29 9.68
N LEU A 17 1.76 18.18 8.72
CA LEU A 17 3.07 18.38 8.13
C LEU A 17 4.09 18.88 9.16
N ASN A 18 3.71 19.83 10.02
CA ASN A 18 4.57 20.28 11.11
C ASN A 18 4.87 19.16 12.11
N LEU A 19 3.92 18.26 12.38
CA LEU A 19 4.16 17.07 13.22
C LEU A 19 5.05 16.04 12.52
N MET A 20 4.91 15.88 11.21
CA MET A 20 5.78 15.03 10.39
C MET A 20 7.22 15.57 10.39
N ASP A 21 7.41 16.89 10.31
CA ASP A 21 8.73 17.53 10.29
C ASP A 21 9.40 17.57 11.66
N ASN A 22 8.64 17.65 12.76
CA ASN A 22 9.23 17.70 14.10
C ASN A 22 9.39 16.32 14.77
N SER A 23 8.74 15.27 14.25
CA SER A 23 8.82 13.93 14.83
C SER A 23 9.88 13.04 14.15
N PRO A 24 10.99 12.69 14.83
CA PRO A 24 12.04 11.85 14.25
C PRO A 24 11.53 10.44 13.89
N PHE A 25 10.47 9.95 14.55
CA PHE A 25 9.86 8.66 14.24
C PHE A 25 9.10 8.69 12.91
N VAL A 26 8.36 9.77 12.65
CA VAL A 26 7.58 9.95 11.43
C VAL A 26 8.51 10.20 10.24
N GLN A 27 9.55 11.03 10.40
CA GLN A 27 10.59 11.19 9.39
C GLN A 27 11.27 9.87 9.04
N LYS A 28 11.60 9.02 10.03
CA LYS A 28 12.23 7.72 9.80
C LYS A 28 11.32 6.78 9.01
N THR A 29 10.02 6.78 9.33
CA THR A 29 9.02 5.99 8.61
C THR A 29 8.86 6.46 7.18
N ILE A 30 8.78 7.78 6.96
CA ILE A 30 8.72 8.37 5.62
C ILE A 30 9.99 8.04 4.85
N ARG A 31 11.19 8.18 5.43
CA ARG A 31 12.46 7.89 4.75
C ARG A 31 12.63 6.41 4.40
N PHE A 32 11.98 5.52 5.14
CA PHE A 32 11.94 4.08 4.85
C PHE A 32 10.93 3.74 3.75
N VAL A 33 9.74 4.35 3.80
CA VAL A 33 8.64 4.09 2.86
C VAL A 33 8.83 4.84 1.53
N TYR A 34 9.43 6.02 1.55
CA TYR A 34 9.67 6.85 0.36
C TYR A 34 10.46 6.15 -0.74
N PRO A 35 11.59 5.44 -0.48
CA PRO A 35 12.27 4.68 -1.53
C PRO A 35 11.45 3.46 -2.00
N ILE A 36 10.59 2.88 -1.16
CA ILE A 36 9.69 1.78 -1.55
C ILE A 36 8.61 2.30 -2.51
N ILE A 37 8.06 3.50 -2.25
CA ILE A 37 7.06 4.12 -3.13
C ILE A 37 7.69 4.69 -4.40
N LYS A 38 8.90 5.27 -4.28
CA LYS A 38 9.62 5.89 -5.40
C LYS A 38 10.22 4.85 -6.36
N ASN A 39 10.56 3.66 -5.88
CA ASN A 39 10.93 2.55 -6.75
C ASN A 39 9.66 1.89 -7.31
N GLU A 40 9.20 2.42 -8.44
CA GLU A 40 8.11 1.82 -9.22
C GLU A 40 8.36 0.33 -9.51
N GLU A 41 9.62 -0.08 -9.67
CA GLU A 41 10.01 -1.48 -9.82
C GLU A 41 9.71 -2.35 -8.58
N LEU A 42 9.88 -1.83 -7.36
CA LEU A 42 9.56 -2.58 -6.13
C LEU A 42 8.06 -2.73 -5.94
N ILE A 43 7.28 -1.68 -6.21
CA ILE A 43 5.82 -1.77 -6.21
C ILE A 43 5.36 -2.77 -7.28
N ARG A 44 5.93 -2.68 -8.48
CA ARG A 44 5.58 -3.58 -9.59
C ARG A 44 5.95 -5.02 -9.27
N THR A 45 7.12 -5.27 -8.69
CA THR A 45 7.57 -6.59 -8.27
C THR A 45 6.69 -7.15 -7.16
N GLY A 46 6.30 -6.34 -6.18
CA GLY A 46 5.38 -6.73 -5.11
C GLY A 46 3.97 -7.06 -5.62
N LYS A 47 3.47 -6.28 -6.59
CA LYS A 47 2.19 -6.58 -7.27
C LYS A 47 2.27 -7.86 -8.10
N VAL A 48 3.37 -8.07 -8.83
CA VAL A 48 3.54 -9.27 -9.66
C VAL A 48 3.70 -10.52 -8.79
N SER A 49 4.48 -10.47 -7.71
CA SER A 49 4.68 -11.61 -6.82
C SER A 49 3.41 -12.02 -6.10
N THR A 50 2.61 -11.06 -5.64
CA THR A 50 1.30 -11.33 -5.03
C THR A 50 0.32 -11.93 -6.03
N LEU A 51 0.30 -11.44 -7.28
CA LEU A 51 -0.56 -11.96 -8.34
C LEU A 51 -0.17 -13.39 -8.74
N ILE A 52 1.13 -13.67 -8.89
CA ILE A 52 1.64 -15.01 -9.15
C ILE A 52 1.28 -15.96 -8.00
N GLY A 53 1.51 -15.54 -6.75
CA GLY A 53 1.17 -16.33 -5.56
C GLY A 53 -0.31 -16.69 -5.49
N PHE A 54 -1.20 -15.71 -5.67
CA PHE A 54 -2.64 -15.94 -5.69
C PHE A 54 -3.07 -16.85 -6.86
N SER A 55 -2.52 -16.63 -8.05
CA SER A 55 -2.85 -17.45 -9.22
C SER A 55 -2.44 -18.91 -9.04
N GLY A 56 -1.25 -19.17 -8.47
CA GLY A 56 -0.79 -20.52 -8.17
C GLY A 56 -1.64 -21.21 -7.12
N LEU A 57 -2.11 -20.47 -6.10
CA LEU A 57 -2.98 -21.00 -5.06
C LEU A 57 -4.36 -21.38 -5.63
N ILE A 58 -4.95 -20.51 -6.46
CA ILE A 58 -6.22 -20.79 -7.15
C ILE A 58 -6.07 -22.00 -8.07
N MET A 59 -4.97 -22.09 -8.83
CA MET A 59 -4.72 -23.19 -9.75
C MET A 59 -4.51 -24.53 -9.02
N GLY A 60 -3.86 -24.51 -7.86
CA GLY A 60 -3.73 -25.67 -6.97
C GLY A 60 -5.09 -26.13 -6.43
N ILE A 61 -5.93 -25.21 -5.97
CA ILE A 61 -7.30 -25.52 -5.52
C ILE A 61 -8.14 -26.10 -6.67
N MET A 62 -8.08 -25.49 -7.85
CA MET A 62 -8.77 -25.99 -9.05
C MET A 62 -8.31 -27.40 -9.41
N SER A 63 -7.00 -27.65 -9.40
CA SER A 63 -6.43 -28.97 -9.70
C SER A 63 -6.87 -30.04 -8.69
N TYR A 64 -6.91 -29.68 -7.39
CA TYR A 64 -7.43 -30.55 -6.35
C TYR A 64 -8.91 -30.86 -6.54
N MET A 65 -9.72 -29.85 -6.84
CA MET A 65 -11.15 -30.01 -7.09
C MET A 65 -11.40 -30.89 -8.33
N PHE A 66 -10.67 -30.67 -9.43
CA PHE A 66 -10.75 -31.51 -10.62
C PHE A 66 -10.37 -32.97 -10.34
N TYR A 67 -9.29 -33.21 -9.59
CA TYR A 67 -8.90 -34.57 -9.22
C TYR A 67 -9.96 -35.28 -8.38
N TYR A 68 -10.62 -34.55 -7.47
CA TYR A 68 -11.67 -35.11 -6.62
C TYR A 68 -13.00 -35.31 -7.37
N LEU A 69 -13.33 -34.44 -8.35
CA LEU A 69 -14.53 -34.57 -9.19
C LEU A 69 -14.38 -35.61 -10.31
N ALA A 70 -13.15 -35.85 -10.78
CA ALA A 70 -12.85 -36.84 -11.80
C ALA A 70 -12.72 -38.28 -11.25
N ARG A 71 -12.89 -38.45 -9.93
CA ARG A 71 -12.91 -39.73 -9.22
C ARG A 71 -14.33 -40.07 -8.79
#